data_AF-A0A256ZPV9-F1
#
_entry.id   AF-A0A256ZPV9-F1
#
_cell.length_a   1.000
_cell.length_b   1.000
_cell.length_c   1.000
_cell.angle_alpha   90.00
_cell.angle_beta   90.00
_cell.angle_gamma   90.00
#
_symmetry.space_group_name_H-M   'P 1'
#
loop_
_entity.id
_entity.type
_entity.pdbx_description
1 polymer ?
#
loop_
_entity_poly.entity_id
_entity_poly.type
_entity_poly.pdbx_seq_one_letter_code
_entity_poly.pdbx_strand_id
1 'polypeptide(L)'
;MPSLSETQDQVREYDKKHGWGEDQASHIVLHMTEELGEIARRILRRDGYKKEFFDRKELAEELTDILYLNLKLANTFHIELEEEWNLMWERYRKKTNRS
;
A
#
# COMPACT_ATOMS: atom_id res chain seq x y z
N MET A 1 3.31 12.76 11.52
CA MET A 1 3.47 11.60 10.64
C MET A 1 4.60 11.96 9.69
N PRO A 2 5.57 11.06 9.47
CA PRO A 2 6.61 11.28 8.48
C PRO A 2 6.01 11.63 7.10
N SER A 3 6.79 12.29 6.24
CA SER A 3 6.42 12.46 4.83
C SER A 3 6.33 11.11 4.12
N LEU A 4 5.77 11.10 2.91
CA LEU A 4 5.69 9.86 2.14
C LEU A 4 7.11 9.39 1.74
N SER A 5 8.01 10.31 1.40
CA SER A 5 9.43 10.01 1.19
C SER A 5 10.10 9.43 2.43
N GLU A 6 9.91 10.05 3.61
CA GLU A 6 10.46 9.52 4.87
C GLU A 6 9.92 8.11 5.20
N THR A 7 8.64 7.86 4.90
CA THR A 7 8.02 6.54 5.10
C THR A 7 8.57 5.51 4.10
N GLN A 8 8.78 5.91 2.85
CA GLN A 8 9.37 5.07 1.81
C GLN A 8 10.82 4.69 2.16
N ASP A 9 11.59 5.60 2.74
CA ASP A 9 12.95 5.33 3.25
C ASP A 9 12.96 4.40 4.46
N GLN A 10 11.98 4.52 5.37
CA GLN A 10 11.84 3.57 6.47
C GLN A 10 11.66 2.13 5.96
N VAL A 11 10.85 1.94 4.91
CA VAL A 11 10.67 0.63 4.26
C VAL A 11 11.98 0.15 3.63
N ARG A 12 12.69 1.03 2.92
CA ARG A 12 13.97 0.72 2.28
C ARG A 12 15.01 0.22 3.29
N GLU A 13 15.17 0.94 4.40
CA GLU A 13 16.12 0.59 5.45
C GLU A 13 15.71 -0.67 6.22
N TYR A 14 14.41 -0.85 6.45
CA TYR A 14 13.89 -2.06 7.05
C TYR A 14 14.19 -3.30 6.18
N ASP A 15 13.92 -3.24 4.88
CA ASP A 15 14.17 -4.35 3.96
C ASP A 15 15.66 -4.66 3.86
N LYS A 16 16.50 -3.63 3.77
CA LYS A 16 17.96 -3.77 3.76
C LYS A 16 18.47 -4.47 5.02
N LYS A 17 17.95 -4.09 6.20
CA LYS A 17 18.31 -4.71 7.48
C LYS A 17 17.96 -6.20 7.55
N HIS A 18 16.86 -6.62 6.91
CA HIS A 18 16.38 -8.01 6.94
C HIS A 18 16.83 -8.84 5.72
N GLY A 19 17.57 -8.24 4.77
CA GLY A 19 18.03 -8.91 3.56
C GLY A 19 16.92 -9.11 2.51
N TRP A 20 15.86 -8.31 2.55
CA TRP A 20 14.70 -8.38 1.65
C TRP A 20 14.73 -7.36 0.50
N GLY A 21 15.88 -6.73 0.28
CA GLY A 21 16.06 -5.73 -0.78
C GLY A 21 16.13 -6.31 -2.20
N GLU A 22 16.20 -7.64 -2.34
CA GLU A 22 16.33 -8.34 -3.63
C GLU A 22 15.08 -9.13 -4.02
N ASP A 23 13.96 -8.94 -3.32
CA ASP A 23 12.70 -9.61 -3.64
C ASP A 23 12.28 -9.31 -5.08
N GLN A 24 11.93 -10.35 -5.82
CA GLN A 24 11.42 -10.20 -7.19
C GLN A 24 10.09 -9.43 -7.17
N ALA A 25 9.94 -8.46 -8.09
CA ALA A 25 8.70 -7.69 -8.22
C ALA A 25 7.45 -8.57 -8.40
N SER A 26 7.59 -9.72 -9.06
CA SER A 26 6.52 -10.72 -9.19
C SER A 26 6.05 -11.27 -7.84
N HIS A 27 6.96 -11.53 -6.90
CA HIS A 27 6.61 -12.00 -5.56
C HIS A 27 5.95 -10.89 -4.74
N ILE A 28 6.44 -9.64 -4.86
CA ILE A 28 5.81 -8.49 -4.20
C ILE A 28 4.35 -8.35 -4.68
N VAL A 29 4.10 -8.41 -5.98
CA VAL A 29 2.74 -8.31 -6.55
C VAL A 29 1.86 -9.50 -6.17
N LEU A 30 2.44 -10.71 -6.07
CA LEU A 30 1.74 -11.88 -5.56
C LEU A 30 1.25 -11.64 -4.13
N HIS A 31 2.13 -11.19 -3.23
CA HIS A 31 1.75 -10.87 -1.86
C HIS A 31 0.71 -9.75 -1.79
N MET A 32 0.82 -8.71 -2.64
CA MET A 32 -0.20 -7.66 -2.72
C MET A 32 -1.58 -8.23 -3.08
N THR A 33 -1.62 -9.26 -3.92
CA THR A 33 -2.88 -9.94 -4.29
C THR A 33 -3.47 -10.70 -3.13
N GLU A 34 -2.64 -11.31 -2.28
CA GLU A 34 -3.05 -12.00 -1.06
C GLU A 34 -3.65 -11.00 -0.05
N GLU A 35 -2.94 -9.92 0.26
CA GLU A 35 -3.41 -8.84 1.16
C GLU A 35 -4.72 -8.22 0.67
N LEU A 36 -4.85 -7.98 -0.65
CA LEU A 36 -6.08 -7.45 -1.23
C LEU A 36 -7.26 -8.44 -1.07
N GLY A 37 -7.00 -9.74 -1.21
CA GLY A 37 -7.98 -10.80 -0.98
C GLY A 37 -8.44 -10.86 0.48
N GLU A 38 -7.52 -10.64 1.42
CA GLU A 38 -7.82 -10.57 2.86
C GLU A 38 -8.60 -9.31 3.24
N ILE A 39 -8.29 -8.14 2.65
CA ILE A 39 -9.11 -6.92 2.74
C ILE A 39 -10.52 -7.20 2.23
N ALA A 40 -10.65 -7.77 1.03
CA ALA A 40 -11.94 -8.07 0.42
C ALA A 40 -12.77 -9.01 1.32
N ARG A 41 -12.14 -10.04 1.90
CA ARG A 41 -12.78 -10.96 2.84
C ARG A 41 -13.33 -10.24 4.07
N ARG A 42 -12.57 -9.30 4.65
CA ARG A 42 -12.99 -8.52 5.83
C ARG A 42 -14.14 -7.58 5.51
N ILE A 43 -14.13 -6.91 4.36
CA ILE A 43 -15.24 -6.07 3.91
C ILE A 43 -16.52 -6.90 3.68
N LEU A 44 -16.41 -8.07 3.04
CA LEU A 44 -17.57 -8.96 2.85
C LEU A 44 -18.16 -9.46 4.19
N ARG A 45 -17.34 -9.65 5.24
CA ARG A 45 -17.84 -9.92 6.60
C ARG A 45 -18.64 -8.74 7.14
N ARG A 46 -18.11 -7.52 7.02
CA ARG A 46 -18.80 -6.28 7.43
C ARG A 46 -20.16 -6.13 6.76
N ASP A 47 -20.24 -6.45 5.48
CA ASP A 47 -21.45 -6.31 4.66
C ASP A 47 -22.48 -7.44 4.91
N GLY A 48 -22.20 -8.36 5.83
CA GLY A 48 -23.13 -9.41 6.26
C GLY A 48 -23.17 -10.65 5.35
N TYR A 49 -22.27 -10.74 4.37
CA TYR A 49 -22.17 -11.92 3.48
C TYR A 49 -21.52 -13.13 4.16
N LYS A 50 -20.90 -12.95 5.34
CA LYS A 50 -20.33 -14.03 6.17
C LYS A 50 -20.82 -13.93 7.61
N LYS A 51 -20.94 -15.08 8.29
CA LYS A 51 -21.44 -15.20 9.68
C LYS A 51 -20.44 -14.77 10.75
N GLU A 52 -19.18 -14.52 10.37
CA GLU A 52 -18.10 -14.12 11.27
C GLU A 52 -18.17 -12.62 11.56
N PHE A 53 -17.80 -12.21 12.78
CA PHE A 53 -17.78 -10.81 13.19
C PHE A 53 -16.70 -10.02 12.43
N PHE A 54 -17.02 -8.79 12.04
CA PHE A 54 -16.05 -7.88 11.44
C PHE A 54 -15.10 -7.31 12.50
N ASP A 55 -13.81 -7.53 12.35
CA ASP A 55 -12.78 -6.86 13.16
C ASP A 55 -12.11 -5.73 12.38
N ARG A 56 -12.25 -4.50 12.91
CA ARG A 56 -11.61 -3.31 12.35
C ARG A 56 -10.08 -3.37 12.48
N LYS A 57 -9.56 -4.03 13.51
CA LYS A 57 -8.13 -4.17 13.73
C LYS A 57 -7.50 -5.02 12.62
N GLU A 58 -8.10 -6.17 12.32
CA GLU A 58 -7.66 -7.03 11.21
C GLU A 58 -7.68 -6.26 9.89
N LEU A 59 -8.70 -5.42 9.62
CA LEU A 59 -8.71 -4.60 8.39
C LEU A 59 -7.58 -3.55 8.37
N ALA A 60 -7.26 -2.96 9.52
CA ALA A 60 -6.18 -1.98 9.62
C ALA A 60 -4.81 -2.63 9.38
N GLU A 61 -4.62 -3.88 9.80
CA GLU A 61 -3.40 -4.66 9.55
C GLU A 61 -3.20 -4.89 8.05
N GLU A 62 -4.17 -5.48 7.33
CA GLU A 62 -4.01 -5.72 5.88
C GLU A 62 -3.86 -4.43 5.05
N LEU A 63 -4.53 -3.34 5.46
CA LEU A 63 -4.36 -2.03 4.81
C LEU A 63 -2.95 -1.46 5.03
N THR A 64 -2.32 -1.80 6.15
CA THR A 64 -0.94 -1.42 6.44
C THR A 64 0.03 -2.30 5.65
N ASP A 65 -0.24 -3.59 5.54
CA ASP A 65 0.58 -4.54 4.79
C ASP A 65 0.58 -4.22 3.29
N ILE A 66 -0.59 -3.92 2.72
CA ILE A 66 -0.65 -3.50 1.32
C ILE A 66 0.06 -2.15 1.09
N LEU A 67 0.01 -1.22 2.05
CA LEU A 67 0.76 0.04 1.96
C LEU A 67 2.27 -0.21 1.98
N TYR A 68 2.75 -1.06 2.89
CA TYR A 68 4.15 -1.49 2.95
C TYR A 68 4.60 -2.10 1.61
N LEU A 69 3.81 -3.00 1.03
CA LEU A 69 4.12 -3.63 -0.26
C LEU A 69 4.14 -2.63 -1.42
N ASN A 70 3.27 -1.61 -1.42
CA ASN A 70 3.31 -0.53 -2.42
C ASN A 70 4.61 0.29 -2.33
N LEU A 71 5.01 0.66 -1.10
CA LEU A 71 6.27 1.39 -0.87
C LEU A 71 7.48 0.53 -1.26
N LYS A 72 7.45 -0.76 -0.92
CA LYS A 72 8.49 -1.73 -1.29
C LYS A 72 8.62 -1.85 -2.81
N LEU A 73 7.50 -2.02 -3.52
CA LEU A 73 7.50 -2.11 -4.97
C LEU A 73 8.05 -0.84 -5.62
N ALA A 74 7.66 0.34 -5.12
CA ALA A 74 8.22 1.60 -5.60
C ALA A 74 9.73 1.70 -5.38
N ASN A 75 10.22 1.24 -4.23
CA ASN A 75 11.65 1.15 -3.95
C ASN A 75 12.39 0.23 -4.94
N THR A 76 11.81 -0.93 -5.29
CA THR A 76 12.38 -1.87 -6.28
C THR A 76 12.56 -1.22 -7.66
N PHE A 77 11.69 -0.30 -8.05
CA PHE A 77 11.73 0.39 -9.35
C PHE A 77 12.30 1.81 -9.28
N HIS A 78 12.83 2.24 -8.13
CA HIS A 78 13.34 3.60 -7.91
C HIS A 78 12.32 4.70 -8.24
N ILE A 79 11.06 4.49 -7.84
CA ILE A 79 9.97 5.45 -8.03
C ILE A 79 9.82 6.28 -6.75
N GLU A 80 9.88 7.61 -6.86
CA GLU A 80 9.65 8.53 -5.76
C GLU A 80 8.14 8.81 -5.60
N LEU A 81 7.47 8.08 -4.70
CA LEU A 81 6.00 8.11 -4.61
C LEU A 81 5.45 9.47 -4.15
N GLU A 82 6.20 10.23 -3.34
CA GLU A 82 5.76 11.56 -2.91
C GLU A 82 5.67 12.54 -4.09
N GLU A 83 6.61 12.47 -5.03
CA GLU A 83 6.58 13.28 -6.25
C GLU A 83 5.38 12.88 -7.13
N GLU A 84 5.20 11.58 -7.39
CA GLU A 84 4.06 11.08 -8.19
C GLU A 84 2.71 11.41 -7.56
N TRP A 85 2.63 11.35 -6.23
CA TRP A 85 1.44 11.74 -5.47
C TRP A 85 1.12 13.23 -5.65
N ASN A 86 2.13 14.10 -5.52
CA ASN A 86 1.96 15.54 -5.71
C ASN A 86 1.55 15.88 -7.15
N LEU A 87 2.18 15.26 -8.15
CA LEU A 87 1.82 15.41 -9.56
C LEU A 87 0.37 14.97 -9.83
N MET A 88 -0.08 13.88 -9.22
CA MET A 88 -1.46 13.41 -9.33
C MET A 88 -2.46 14.45 -8.80
N TRP A 89 -2.19 15.06 -7.64
CA TRP A 89 -3.06 16.10 -7.08
C TRP A 89 -3.10 17.37 -7.93
N GLU A 90 -1.97 17.78 -8.51
CA GLU A 90 -1.96 18.91 -9.44
C GLU A 90 -2.85 18.66 -10.67
N ARG A 91 -2.80 17.43 -11.22
CA ARG A 91 -3.66 17.02 -12.34
C ARG A 91 -5.14 17.08 -11.94
N TYR A 92 -5.49 16.63 -10.73
CA TYR A 92 -6.87 16.66 -10.24
C TYR A 92 -7.39 18.08 -10.06
N ARG A 93 -6.61 18.98 -9.44
CA ARG A 93 -6.98 20.40 -9.30
C ARG A 93 -7.25 21.07 -10.65
N LYS A 94 -6.44 20.76 -11.67
CA LYS A 94 -6.65 21.28 -13.04
C LYS A 94 -7.92 20.74 -13.70
N LYS A 95 -8.35 19.50 -13.39
CA LYS A 95 -9.60 18.93 -13.92
C LYS A 95 -10.83 19.51 -13.25
N THR A 96 -10.81 19.64 -11.91
CA THR A 96 -11.94 20.19 -11.15
C THR A 96 -12.18 21.67 -11.43
N ASN A 97 -11.13 22.44 -11.76
CA ASN A 97 -11.29 23.85 -12.14
C ASN A 97 -11.77 24.06 -13.59
N ARG A 98 -11.97 22.99 -14.36
CA ARG A 98 -12.52 23.02 -15.73
C ARG A 98 -14.01 22.65 -15.77
N SER A 99 -14.60 22.27 -14.64
CA SER A 99 -16.03 22.02 -14.43
C SER A 99 -16.64 23.15 -13.63
#